data_AF-A0A7Z0LEQ9-F1
#
_entry.id   AF-A0A7Z0LEQ9-F1
#
_cell.length_a   1.000
_cell.length_b   1.000
_cell.length_c   1.000
_cell.angle_alpha   90.00
_cell.angle_beta   90.00
_cell.angle_gamma   90.00
#
_symmetry.space_group_name_H-M   'P 1'
#
loop_
_entity.id
_entity.type
_entity.pdbx_description
1 polymer ?
#
loop_
_entity_poly.entity_id
_entity_poly.type
_entity_poly.pdbx_seq_one_letter_code
_entity_poly.pdbx_strand_id
1 'polypeptide(L)'
;HYICSHCKTSEFFNDGSVGSGFDLPDKKCPTCGNELIKEGQDIPFETFLGFKGDKVPDIDLNFSGEYQPNAHNYTKVLFGEDKVFRAGTIGTVAEKTAFGFVKGYLNDQGIHKRGAEIDRLVKGCTGVKRTTGQHPGGIIVVPDYMDIYDFTPIQFPADDQSAAWMTTHFDFHSIHDNVLKLDILGHDDPTMIRMLQDLSGIDPKTIPVDDKDTMQIFSGPESLGVTEDEILCKTGTFGVPEFGTGFVRQMLEDTKPTTFSELVQISGLSHGTD
;
A
#
# COMPACT_ATOMS: atom_id res chain seq x y z
N HIS A 1 13.20 -1.53 -21.75
CA HIS A 1 14.51 -1.87 -22.33
C HIS A 1 14.66 -3.39 -22.40
N TYR A 2 15.53 -3.89 -23.27
CA TYR A 2 15.96 -5.28 -23.25
C TYR A 2 17.32 -5.43 -22.59
N ILE A 3 17.56 -6.54 -21.90
CA ILE A 3 18.87 -6.93 -21.40
C ILE A 3 19.10 -8.44 -21.51
N CYS A 4 20.27 -8.84 -22.02
CA CYS A 4 20.66 -10.25 -22.05
C CYS A 4 21.30 -10.65 -20.72
N SER A 5 20.74 -11.66 -20.04
CA SER A 5 21.30 -12.20 -18.80
C SER A 5 22.69 -12.84 -18.99
N HIS A 6 23.02 -13.29 -20.20
CA HIS A 6 24.29 -13.94 -20.53
C HIS A 6 25.38 -12.94 -20.96
N CYS A 7 25.24 -12.31 -22.12
CA CYS A 7 26.29 -11.44 -22.68
C CYS A 7 26.15 -9.96 -22.31
N LYS A 8 25.14 -9.59 -21.52
CA LYS A 8 24.90 -8.23 -20.99
C LYS A 8 24.61 -7.16 -22.05
N THR A 9 24.39 -7.54 -23.31
CA THR A 9 23.91 -6.61 -24.35
C THR A 9 22.56 -6.05 -23.92
N SER A 10 22.40 -4.73 -24.05
CA SER A 10 21.18 -4.00 -23.70
C SER A 10 20.72 -3.07 -24.82
N GLU A 11 19.41 -2.86 -24.91
CA GLU A 11 18.77 -1.96 -25.88
C GLU A 11 17.72 -1.11 -25.16
N PHE A 12 17.90 0.21 -25.19
CA PHE A 12 17.04 1.19 -24.54
C PHE A 12 16.20 1.95 -25.58
N PHE A 13 14.99 2.33 -25.18
CA PHE A 13 14.04 3.12 -25.96
C PHE A 13 13.77 4.39 -25.18
N ASN A 14 14.15 5.55 -25.72
CA ASN A 14 14.06 6.85 -25.05
C ASN A 14 13.15 7.85 -25.79
N ASP A 15 12.46 7.39 -26.84
CA ASP A 15 11.57 8.20 -27.67
C ASP A 15 10.15 8.28 -27.11
N GLY A 16 9.87 7.61 -25.99
CA GLY A 16 8.56 7.56 -25.35
C GLY A 16 7.53 6.71 -26.10
N SER A 17 7.96 5.94 -27.11
CA SER A 17 7.05 5.09 -27.91
C SER A 17 6.57 3.84 -27.16
N VAL A 18 7.26 3.47 -26.08
CA VAL A 18 7.00 2.28 -25.26
C VAL A 18 6.79 2.73 -23.81
N GLY A 19 5.61 2.46 -23.26
CA GLY A 19 5.26 2.86 -21.88
C GLY A 19 5.96 2.02 -20.81
N SER A 20 6.03 0.70 -21.01
CA SER A 20 6.74 -0.21 -20.13
C SER A 20 7.62 -1.18 -20.92
N GLY A 21 8.79 -1.51 -20.38
CA GLY A 21 9.58 -2.63 -20.88
C GLY A 21 8.80 -3.93 -20.92
N PHE A 22 7.83 -4.14 -20.02
CA PHE A 22 6.99 -5.34 -19.99
C PHE A 22 6.04 -5.46 -21.19
N ASP A 23 5.76 -4.36 -21.89
CA ASP A 23 4.93 -4.36 -23.10
C ASP A 23 5.72 -4.73 -24.36
N LEU A 24 7.05 -4.89 -24.25
CA LEU A 24 7.89 -5.29 -25.36
C LEU A 24 7.59 -6.75 -25.77
N PRO A 25 7.61 -7.08 -27.08
CA PRO A 25 7.48 -8.46 -27.52
C PRO A 25 8.71 -9.28 -27.12
N ASP A 26 8.57 -10.60 -27.00
CA ASP A 26 9.74 -11.45 -26.78
C ASP A 26 10.74 -11.35 -27.94
N LYS A 27 12.03 -11.28 -27.59
CA LYS A 27 13.11 -11.03 -28.54
C LYS A 27 14.37 -11.80 -28.13
N LYS A 28 15.05 -12.38 -29.11
CA LYS A 28 16.37 -13.00 -28.93
C LYS A 28 17.49 -11.97 -29.00
N CYS A 29 18.52 -12.18 -28.19
CA CYS A 29 19.71 -11.37 -28.17
C CYS A 29 20.44 -11.47 -29.53
N PRO A 30 20.68 -10.35 -30.23
CA PRO A 30 21.34 -10.38 -31.54
C PRO A 30 22.81 -10.82 -31.45
N THR A 31 23.42 -10.74 -30.26
CA THR A 31 24.84 -11.09 -30.05
C THR A 31 25.05 -12.57 -29.74
N CYS A 32 24.19 -13.17 -28.90
CA CYS A 32 24.40 -14.54 -28.42
C CYS A 32 23.20 -15.49 -28.58
N GLY A 33 22.07 -15.00 -29.12
CA GLY A 33 20.88 -15.81 -29.40
C GLY A 33 20.01 -16.19 -28.20
N ASN A 34 20.43 -15.90 -26.96
CA ASN A 34 19.62 -16.14 -25.75
C ASN A 34 18.41 -15.21 -25.69
N GLU A 35 17.33 -15.64 -25.04
CA GLU A 35 16.16 -14.79 -24.78
C GLU A 35 16.55 -13.53 -23.98
N LEU A 36 15.96 -12.39 -24.34
CA LEU A 36 16.18 -11.12 -23.66
C LEU A 36 15.18 -10.95 -22.52
N ILE A 37 15.65 -10.38 -21.41
CA ILE A 37 14.79 -9.90 -20.33
C ILE A 37 14.25 -8.53 -20.72
N LYS A 38 12.98 -8.31 -20.40
CA LYS A 38 12.21 -7.10 -20.67
C LYS A 38 12.01 -6.34 -19.36
N GLU A 39 12.47 -5.10 -19.26
CA GLU A 39 12.45 -4.35 -17.99
C GLU A 39 12.34 -2.83 -18.15
N GLY A 40 12.05 -2.15 -17.04
CA GLY A 40 12.07 -0.69 -16.91
C GLY A 40 10.73 -0.01 -17.20
N GLN A 41 10.37 0.93 -16.33
CA GLN A 41 9.03 1.55 -16.25
C GLN A 41 9.06 3.08 -16.43
N ASP A 42 10.21 3.62 -16.86
CA ASP A 42 10.46 5.05 -17.07
C ASP A 42 10.07 5.98 -15.89
N ILE A 43 10.37 5.54 -14.66
CA ILE A 43 10.02 6.28 -13.44
C ILE A 43 11.13 7.30 -13.11
N PRO A 44 10.81 8.61 -13.03
CA PRO A 44 11.79 9.63 -12.66
C PRO A 44 12.12 9.53 -11.17
N PHE A 45 13.41 9.51 -10.85
CA PHE A 45 13.93 9.39 -9.48
C PHE A 45 13.45 10.52 -8.57
N GLU A 46 13.24 11.71 -9.12
CA GLU A 46 12.80 12.91 -8.39
C GLU A 46 11.39 12.76 -7.79
N THR A 47 10.62 11.75 -8.18
CA THR A 47 9.38 11.36 -7.49
C THR A 47 9.67 11.02 -6.01
N PHE A 48 10.83 10.44 -5.73
CA PHE A 48 11.26 10.03 -4.40
C PHE A 48 11.80 11.20 -3.56
N LEU A 49 12.89 11.84 -3.99
CA LEU A 49 13.60 12.90 -3.22
C LEU A 49 13.33 14.35 -3.67
N GLY A 50 12.57 14.55 -4.73
CA GLY A 50 12.50 15.85 -5.41
C GLY A 50 13.85 16.22 -6.06
N PHE A 51 13.94 17.44 -6.58
CA PHE A 51 15.17 17.95 -7.19
C PHE A 51 16.17 18.50 -6.18
N LYS A 52 15.67 18.99 -5.02
CA LYS A 52 16.49 19.71 -4.03
C LYS A 52 16.83 18.86 -2.80
N GLY A 53 16.27 17.66 -2.67
CA GLY A 53 16.40 16.84 -1.46
C GLY A 53 15.73 17.48 -0.24
N ASP A 54 14.74 18.35 -0.46
CA ASP A 54 13.93 19.01 0.56
C ASP A 54 12.70 18.17 0.96
N LYS A 55 12.41 17.11 0.20
CA LYS A 55 11.45 16.08 0.59
C LYS A 55 12.15 15.04 1.47
N VAL A 56 11.52 14.69 2.58
CA VAL A 56 11.90 13.57 3.45
C VAL A 56 10.97 12.39 3.12
N PRO A 57 11.34 11.48 2.22
CA PRO A 57 10.50 10.33 1.91
C PRO A 57 10.72 9.21 2.93
N ASP A 58 9.70 8.38 3.05
CA ASP A 58 9.76 7.12 3.79
C ASP A 58 10.10 5.95 2.84
N ILE A 59 10.51 4.81 3.39
CA ILE A 59 10.67 3.56 2.64
C ILE A 59 9.56 2.61 3.06
N ASP A 60 8.71 2.27 2.10
CA ASP A 60 7.57 1.36 2.27
C ASP A 60 7.93 -0.06 1.85
N LEU A 61 7.63 -1.03 2.72
CA LEU A 61 7.79 -2.45 2.45
C LEU A 61 6.56 -3.22 2.90
N ASN A 62 5.95 -3.93 1.96
CA ASN A 62 4.85 -4.84 2.23
C ASN A 62 5.39 -6.22 2.65
N PHE A 63 5.26 -6.53 3.94
CA PHE A 63 5.51 -7.87 4.47
C PHE A 63 4.20 -8.64 4.57
N SER A 64 4.27 -9.97 4.57
CA SER A 64 3.16 -10.78 5.05
C SER A 64 2.79 -10.33 6.46
N GLY A 65 1.49 -10.20 6.75
CA GLY A 65 1.00 -9.86 8.10
C GLY A 65 1.53 -10.81 9.18
N GLU A 66 1.76 -12.09 8.82
CA GLU A 66 2.35 -13.09 9.73
C GLU A 66 3.81 -12.79 10.08
N TYR A 67 4.56 -12.18 9.15
CA TYR A 67 5.98 -11.90 9.31
C TYR A 67 6.27 -10.47 9.80
N GLN A 68 5.32 -9.54 9.63
CA GLN A 68 5.48 -8.13 9.99
C GLN A 68 6.07 -7.91 11.41
N PRO A 69 5.61 -8.61 12.47
CA PRO A 69 6.19 -8.42 13.81
C PRO A 69 7.67 -8.80 13.90
N ASN A 70 8.11 -9.80 13.13
CA ASN A 70 9.51 -10.21 13.08
C ASN A 70 10.37 -9.14 12.38
N ALA A 71 9.86 -8.57 11.29
CA ALA A 71 10.52 -7.46 10.60
C ALA A 71 10.64 -6.23 11.50
N HIS A 72 9.58 -5.87 12.25
CA HIS A 72 9.65 -4.83 13.28
C HIS A 72 10.74 -5.14 14.30
N ASN A 73 10.72 -6.33 14.91
CA ASN A 73 11.68 -6.69 15.96
C ASN A 73 13.14 -6.69 15.47
N TYR A 74 13.37 -7.01 14.19
CA TYR A 74 14.72 -6.97 13.63
C TYR A 74 15.29 -5.54 13.59
N THR A 75 14.45 -4.51 13.49
CA THR A 75 14.93 -3.11 13.58
C THR A 75 15.57 -2.80 14.93
N LYS A 76 15.08 -3.39 16.04
CA LYS A 76 15.71 -3.27 17.37
C LYS A 76 17.11 -3.87 17.38
N VAL A 77 17.33 -4.97 16.67
CA VAL A 77 18.65 -5.60 16.54
C VAL A 77 19.58 -4.72 15.71
N LEU A 78 19.08 -4.10 14.64
CA LEU A 78 19.86 -3.26 13.74
C LEU A 78 20.27 -1.92 14.35
N PHE A 79 19.34 -1.25 15.04
CA PHE A 79 19.51 0.13 15.50
C PHE A 79 19.69 0.26 17.02
N GLY A 80 19.30 -0.75 17.79
CA GLY A 80 19.24 -0.70 19.26
C GLY A 80 17.81 -0.47 19.77
N GLU A 81 17.44 -1.12 20.89
CA GLU A 81 16.08 -1.08 21.44
C GLU A 81 15.62 0.33 21.87
N ASP A 82 16.57 1.19 22.24
CA ASP A 82 16.34 2.58 22.66
C ASP A 82 16.37 3.59 21.50
N LYS A 83 16.64 3.12 20.27
CA LYS A 83 16.75 3.95 19.07
C LYS A 83 15.63 3.73 18.06
N VAL A 84 14.70 2.82 18.35
CA VAL A 84 13.53 2.59 17.51
C VAL A 84 12.24 2.59 18.33
N PHE A 85 11.24 3.30 17.83
CA PHE A 85 9.92 3.41 18.46
C PHE A 85 8.84 3.18 17.42
N ARG A 86 7.72 2.59 17.81
CA ARG A 86 6.58 2.52 16.90
C ARG A 86 5.90 3.89 16.84
N ALA A 87 5.51 4.36 15.66
CA ALA A 87 4.77 5.61 15.57
C ALA A 87 3.42 5.45 16.32
N GLY A 88 3.14 6.38 17.24
CA GLY A 88 1.87 6.41 17.98
C GLY A 88 0.72 6.99 17.16
N THR A 89 -0.51 6.65 17.53
CA THR A 89 -1.72 7.26 16.96
C THR A 89 -2.66 7.74 18.06
N ILE A 90 -3.42 8.79 17.75
CA ILE A 90 -4.43 9.36 18.65
C ILE A 90 -5.81 9.08 18.06
N GLY A 91 -6.56 8.21 18.72
CA GLY A 91 -7.93 7.88 18.34
C GLY A 91 -8.89 8.98 18.78
N THR A 92 -9.47 9.71 17.83
CA THR A 92 -10.46 10.76 18.10
C THR A 92 -11.89 10.29 17.89
N VAL A 93 -12.86 10.99 18.47
CA VAL A 93 -14.27 10.77 18.17
C VAL A 93 -14.57 11.19 16.73
N ALA A 94 -14.88 10.22 15.87
CA ALA A 94 -15.37 10.44 14.52
C ALA A 94 -16.89 10.65 14.50
N GLU A 95 -17.42 11.14 13.37
CA GLU A 95 -18.82 11.54 13.23
C GLU A 95 -19.82 10.44 13.62
N LYS A 96 -19.60 9.20 13.16
CA LYS A 96 -20.46 8.04 13.51
C LYS A 96 -20.49 7.78 15.02
N THR A 97 -19.35 7.88 15.69
CA THR A 97 -19.26 7.70 17.15
C THR A 97 -19.92 8.86 17.89
N ALA A 98 -19.67 10.10 17.46
CA ALA A 98 -20.31 11.29 18.01
C ALA A 98 -21.84 11.21 17.88
N PHE A 99 -22.36 10.75 16.75
CA PHE A 99 -23.79 10.51 16.55
C PHE A 99 -24.35 9.51 17.56
N GLY A 100 -23.64 8.39 17.78
CA GLY A 100 -23.98 7.41 18.81
C GLY A 100 -24.05 8.04 20.21
N PHE A 101 -23.05 8.84 20.60
CA PHE A 101 -23.01 9.52 21.89
C PHE A 101 -24.16 10.52 22.08
N VAL A 102 -24.39 11.38 21.09
CA VAL A 102 -25.45 12.39 21.13
C VAL A 102 -26.83 11.73 21.22
N LYS A 103 -27.08 10.69 20.41
CA LYS A 103 -28.35 9.95 20.45
C LYS A 103 -28.55 9.20 21.77
N GLY A 104 -27.50 8.54 22.26
CA GLY A 104 -27.53 7.86 23.57
C GLY A 104 -27.90 8.81 24.69
N TYR A 105 -27.18 9.94 24.80
CA TYR A 105 -27.47 10.96 25.81
C TYR A 105 -28.90 11.52 25.71
N LEU A 106 -29.35 11.90 24.51
CA LEU A 106 -30.70 12.44 24.32
C LEU A 106 -31.78 11.43 24.72
N ASN A 107 -31.57 10.14 24.43
CA ASN A 107 -32.48 9.07 24.82
C ASN A 107 -32.52 8.87 26.33
N ASP A 108 -31.36 8.80 27.00
CA ASP A 108 -31.25 8.63 28.44
C ASP A 108 -31.91 9.78 29.22
N GLN A 109 -31.89 10.98 28.64
CA GLN A 109 -32.54 12.17 29.21
C GLN A 109 -34.00 12.33 28.79
N GLY A 110 -34.54 11.46 27.92
CA GLY A 110 -35.90 11.59 27.37
C GLY A 110 -36.12 12.85 26.54
N ILE A 111 -35.07 13.41 25.94
CA ILE A 111 -35.11 14.67 25.19
C ILE A 111 -35.19 14.39 23.69
N HIS A 112 -36.25 14.90 23.05
CA HIS A 112 -36.35 14.90 21.59
C HIS A 112 -35.79 16.20 20.99
N LYS A 113 -34.87 16.07 20.02
CA LYS A 113 -34.30 17.17 19.25
C LYS A 113 -34.45 16.93 17.74
N ARG A 114 -34.50 18.03 16.98
CA ARG A 114 -34.52 18.02 15.51
C ARG A 114 -33.18 17.53 14.97
N GLY A 115 -33.17 16.99 13.75
CA GLY A 115 -31.96 16.54 13.05
C GLY A 115 -30.85 17.59 13.07
N ALA A 116 -31.16 18.83 12.68
CA ALA A 116 -30.18 19.92 12.67
C ALA A 116 -29.49 20.19 14.03
N GLU A 117 -30.20 20.01 15.15
CA GLU A 117 -29.58 20.16 16.47
C GLU A 117 -28.72 18.96 16.85
N ILE A 118 -29.13 17.75 16.44
CA ILE A 118 -28.30 16.55 16.58
C ILE A 118 -27.00 16.74 15.79
N ASP A 119 -27.08 17.19 14.54
CA ASP A 119 -25.91 17.40 13.69
C ASP A 119 -24.96 18.46 14.27
N ARG A 120 -25.51 19.54 14.84
CA ARG A 120 -24.73 20.56 15.55
C ARG A 120 -23.99 19.97 16.75
N LEU A 121 -24.68 19.17 17.57
CA LEU A 121 -24.09 18.52 18.75
C LEU A 121 -23.01 17.51 18.34
N VAL A 122 -23.25 16.74 17.28
CA VAL A 122 -22.30 15.78 16.72
C VAL A 122 -21.00 16.48 16.32
N LYS A 123 -21.10 17.58 15.56
CA LYS A 123 -19.94 18.42 15.20
C LYS A 123 -19.19 18.97 16.42
N GLY A 124 -19.89 19.26 17.52
CA GLY A 124 -19.27 19.71 18.76
C GLY A 124 -18.51 18.61 19.52
N CYS A 125 -18.78 17.34 19.23
CA CYS A 125 -18.12 16.19 19.88
C CYS A 125 -16.96 15.61 19.05
N THR A 126 -16.93 15.87 17.74
CA THR A 126 -15.89 15.31 16.85
C THR A 126 -14.51 15.89 17.13
N GLY A 127 -13.47 15.07 16.95
CA GLY A 127 -12.06 15.48 17.14
C GLY A 127 -11.56 15.39 18.58
N VAL A 128 -12.45 15.20 19.56
CA VAL A 128 -12.03 14.96 20.96
C VAL A 128 -11.26 13.65 21.06
N LYS A 129 -10.08 13.66 21.71
CA LYS A 129 -9.29 12.44 21.99
C LYS A 129 -10.12 11.45 22.80
N ARG A 130 -10.09 10.18 22.39
CA ARG A 130 -10.73 9.06 23.07
C ARG A 130 -9.74 7.98 23.50
N THR A 131 -8.78 7.63 22.65
CA THR A 131 -7.79 6.56 22.92
C THR A 131 -6.43 6.89 22.30
N THR A 132 -5.41 6.08 22.60
CA THR A 132 -4.14 6.03 21.87
C THR A 132 -3.95 4.65 21.25
N GLY A 133 -3.11 4.54 20.22
CA GLY A 133 -2.87 3.30 19.50
C GLY A 133 -1.53 3.28 18.79
N GLN A 134 -1.40 2.36 17.83
CA GLN A 134 -0.18 2.14 17.06
C GLN A 134 -0.39 2.48 15.59
N HIS A 135 0.65 2.99 14.92
CA HIS A 135 0.69 3.07 13.47
C HIS A 135 0.72 1.66 12.87
N PRO A 136 0.06 1.41 11.72
CA PRO A 136 0.00 0.09 11.10
C PRO A 136 1.36 -0.54 10.81
N GLY A 137 2.38 0.26 10.47
CA GLY A 137 3.72 -0.27 10.20
C GLY A 137 4.91 0.66 10.46
N GLY A 138 4.65 1.86 10.99
CA GLY A 138 5.66 2.93 11.04
C GLY A 138 6.61 2.75 12.21
N ILE A 139 7.89 2.59 11.91
CA ILE A 139 8.98 2.55 12.89
C ILE A 139 9.80 3.84 12.74
N ILE A 140 9.86 4.60 13.82
CA ILE A 140 10.65 5.83 13.94
C ILE A 140 12.07 5.44 14.34
N VAL A 141 13.06 5.94 13.59
CA VAL A 141 14.48 5.70 13.86
C VAL A 141 15.10 6.97 14.42
N VAL A 142 15.66 6.88 15.63
CA VAL A 142 16.32 7.99 16.32
C VAL A 142 17.82 7.93 16.04
N PRO A 143 18.44 9.02 15.57
CA PRO A 143 19.90 9.07 15.39
C PRO A 143 20.66 8.77 16.70
N ASP A 144 21.83 8.15 16.59
CA ASP A 144 22.64 7.77 17.74
C ASP A 144 23.07 8.98 18.59
N TYR A 145 23.33 10.12 17.93
CA TYR A 145 23.73 11.39 18.52
C TYR A 145 22.58 12.24 19.10
N MET A 146 21.32 11.78 19.02
CA MET A 146 20.14 12.45 19.61
C MET A 146 19.36 11.52 20.53
N ASP A 147 18.46 12.08 21.32
CA ASP A 147 17.53 11.35 22.18
C ASP A 147 16.10 11.46 21.62
N ILE A 148 15.25 10.44 21.84
CA ILE A 148 13.83 10.50 21.47
C ILE A 148 13.13 11.72 22.12
N TYR A 149 13.56 12.11 23.32
CA TYR A 149 13.00 13.24 24.05
C TYR A 149 13.31 14.62 23.42
N ASP A 150 14.26 14.69 22.47
CA ASP A 150 14.47 15.88 21.65
C ASP A 150 13.30 16.12 20.67
N PHE A 151 12.50 15.08 20.40
CA PHE A 151 11.41 15.09 19.43
C PHE A 151 10.04 14.92 20.06
N THR A 152 9.89 13.95 20.97
CA THR A 152 8.57 13.54 21.47
C THR A 152 8.69 12.75 22.78
N PRO A 153 7.72 12.89 23.71
CA PRO A 153 7.57 11.92 24.79
C PRO A 153 7.28 10.51 24.24
N ILE A 154 7.44 9.49 25.08
CA ILE A 154 7.10 8.11 24.75
C ILE A 154 6.06 7.56 25.71
N GLN A 155 5.28 6.58 25.25
CA GLN A 155 4.28 5.91 26.07
C GLN A 155 4.03 4.47 25.59
N PHE A 156 3.17 3.73 26.28
CA PHE A 156 2.60 2.51 25.74
C PHE A 156 1.29 2.81 24.97
N PRO A 157 1.02 2.07 23.89
CA PRO A 157 -0.23 2.20 23.16
C PRO A 157 -1.38 1.71 24.02
N ALA A 158 -2.47 2.49 24.09
CA ALA A 158 -3.61 2.23 24.98
C ALA A 158 -3.22 1.99 26.45
N ASP A 159 -2.07 2.53 26.88
CA ASP A 159 -1.48 2.37 28.22
C ASP A 159 -1.23 0.90 28.64
N ASP A 160 -1.13 -0.01 27.67
CA ASP A 160 -0.81 -1.42 27.93
C ASP A 160 0.69 -1.61 28.22
N GLN A 161 1.03 -1.75 29.50
CA GLN A 161 2.41 -1.96 29.97
C GLN A 161 3.01 -3.30 29.53
N SER A 162 2.21 -4.23 29.02
CA SER A 162 2.70 -5.51 28.49
C SER A 162 3.03 -5.47 26.99
N ALA A 163 2.76 -4.35 26.32
CA ALA A 163 3.01 -4.21 24.90
C ALA A 163 4.50 -4.34 24.55
N ALA A 164 4.81 -5.06 23.47
CA ALA A 164 6.19 -5.31 23.03
C ALA A 164 6.94 -4.06 22.53
N TRP A 165 6.21 -2.96 22.30
CA TRP A 165 6.74 -1.73 21.73
C TRP A 165 6.21 -0.52 22.48
N MET A 166 7.11 0.41 22.77
CA MET A 166 6.74 1.77 23.13
C MET A 166 6.40 2.55 21.85
N THR A 167 5.50 3.51 22.00
CA THR A 167 5.06 4.41 20.93
C THR A 167 5.47 5.85 21.21
N THR A 168 5.69 6.62 20.14
CA THR A 168 5.79 8.08 20.24
C THR A 168 4.48 8.67 20.79
N HIS A 169 4.55 9.69 21.64
CA HIS A 169 3.36 10.34 22.19
C HIS A 169 2.70 11.25 21.16
N PHE A 170 3.52 12.00 20.41
CA PHE A 170 3.08 12.65 19.18
C PHE A 170 2.87 11.61 18.07
N ASP A 171 1.85 11.84 17.25
CA ASP A 171 1.69 11.11 16.00
C ASP A 171 2.80 11.49 15.00
N PHE A 172 3.01 10.63 13.99
CA PHE A 172 4.05 10.86 13.00
C PHE A 172 3.88 12.18 12.24
N HIS A 173 2.63 12.60 11.96
CA HIS A 173 2.36 13.86 11.27
C HIS A 173 2.99 15.06 12.00
N SER A 174 3.01 15.03 13.33
CA SER A 174 3.60 16.11 14.15
C SER A 174 5.14 16.14 14.13
N ILE A 175 5.80 15.08 13.68
CA ILE A 175 7.26 14.93 13.69
C ILE A 175 7.85 14.50 12.32
N HIS A 176 7.05 14.56 11.26
CA HIS A 176 7.37 14.05 9.91
C HIS A 176 8.72 14.56 9.38
N ASP A 177 9.02 15.84 9.58
CA ASP A 177 10.23 16.47 9.02
C ASP A 177 11.48 16.33 9.91
N ASN A 178 11.34 15.70 11.10
CA ASN A 178 12.39 15.67 12.11
C ASN A 178 13.11 14.31 12.18
N VAL A 179 12.41 13.23 11.84
CA VAL A 179 12.87 11.85 12.01
C VAL A 179 12.48 10.99 10.81
N LEU A 180 13.35 10.06 10.43
CA LEU A 180 13.06 9.11 9.37
C LEU A 180 12.14 8.00 9.89
N LYS A 181 11.24 7.54 9.01
CA LYS A 181 10.34 6.42 9.27
C LYS A 181 10.60 5.29 8.28
N LEU A 182 10.58 4.08 8.81
CA LEU A 182 10.49 2.85 8.02
C LEU A 182 9.05 2.36 8.08
N ASP A 183 8.35 2.33 6.95
CA ASP A 183 6.99 1.78 6.88
C ASP A 183 7.06 0.28 6.55
N ILE A 184 7.13 -0.50 7.63
CA ILE A 184 7.11 -1.96 7.60
C ILE A 184 5.65 -2.38 7.71
N LEU A 185 4.96 -2.41 6.57
CA LEU A 185 3.52 -2.64 6.45
C LEU A 185 3.20 -4.14 6.41
N GLY A 186 2.01 -4.48 6.89
CA GLY A 186 1.43 -5.82 6.75
C GLY A 186 0.47 -5.83 5.57
N HIS A 187 0.64 -6.78 4.65
CA HIS A 187 -0.14 -6.92 3.44
C HIS A 187 -0.44 -8.38 3.13
N ASP A 188 -1.55 -8.65 2.43
CA ASP A 188 -1.98 -10.01 2.11
C ASP A 188 -1.32 -10.55 0.83
N ASP A 189 -1.05 -9.71 -0.18
CA ASP A 189 -0.37 -10.13 -1.42
C ASP A 189 0.90 -10.97 -1.21
N PRO A 190 1.86 -10.60 -0.35
CA PRO A 190 3.02 -11.45 -0.08
C PRO A 190 2.63 -12.82 0.47
N THR A 191 1.60 -12.89 1.33
CA THR A 191 1.09 -14.13 1.90
C THR A 191 0.44 -15.00 0.83
N MET A 192 -0.39 -14.41 -0.03
CA MET A 192 -1.12 -15.11 -1.09
C MET A 192 -0.16 -15.68 -2.14
N ILE A 193 0.77 -14.86 -2.64
CA ILE A 193 1.78 -15.29 -3.63
C ILE A 193 2.70 -16.36 -3.02
N ARG A 194 3.08 -16.22 -1.74
CA ARG A 194 3.87 -17.24 -1.03
C ARG A 194 3.14 -18.57 -0.95
N MET A 195 1.86 -18.56 -0.57
CA MET A 195 1.04 -19.77 -0.50
C MET A 195 0.90 -20.42 -1.89
N LEU A 196 0.68 -19.63 -2.95
CA LEU A 196 0.62 -20.14 -4.32
C LEU A 196 1.94 -20.78 -4.76
N GLN A 197 3.08 -20.18 -4.41
CA GLN A 197 4.40 -20.78 -4.64
C GLN A 197 4.56 -22.09 -3.88
N ASP A 198 4.23 -22.12 -2.58
CA ASP A 198 4.38 -23.32 -1.74
C ASP A 198 3.48 -24.48 -2.19
N LEU A 199 2.29 -24.18 -2.73
CA LEU A 199 1.34 -25.18 -3.23
C LEU A 199 1.67 -25.68 -4.65
N SER A 200 2.11 -24.80 -5.54
CA SER A 200 2.37 -25.13 -6.95
C SER A 200 3.82 -25.54 -7.23
N GLY A 201 4.76 -25.13 -6.39
CA GLY A 201 6.20 -25.24 -6.63
C GLY A 201 6.74 -24.27 -7.70
N ILE A 202 5.91 -23.37 -8.23
CA ILE A 202 6.29 -22.40 -9.26
C ILE A 202 6.94 -21.18 -8.60
N ASP A 203 8.10 -20.75 -9.09
CA ASP A 203 8.72 -19.49 -8.67
C ASP A 203 7.97 -18.30 -9.28
N PRO A 204 7.34 -17.42 -8.50
CA PRO A 204 6.57 -16.29 -9.00
C PRO A 204 7.40 -15.33 -9.88
N LYS A 205 8.72 -15.28 -9.68
CA LYS A 205 9.61 -14.42 -10.49
C LYS A 205 9.78 -14.90 -11.93
N THR A 206 9.34 -16.13 -12.22
CA THR A 206 9.39 -16.72 -13.56
C THR A 206 8.08 -16.53 -14.33
N ILE A 207 7.05 -15.96 -13.69
CA ILE A 207 5.75 -15.75 -14.31
C ILE A 207 5.86 -14.64 -15.36
N PRO A 208 5.46 -14.89 -16.62
CA PRO A 208 5.40 -13.86 -17.66
C PRO A 208 4.35 -12.80 -17.31
N VAL A 209 4.74 -11.53 -17.44
CA VAL A 209 3.89 -10.36 -17.19
C VAL A 209 2.96 -10.02 -18.36
N ASP A 210 3.23 -10.59 -19.53
CA ASP A 210 2.49 -10.39 -20.79
C ASP A 210 1.80 -11.67 -21.29
N ASP A 211 1.55 -12.64 -20.39
CA ASP A 211 0.77 -13.82 -20.73
C ASP A 211 -0.64 -13.45 -21.20
N LYS A 212 -0.98 -13.85 -22.42
CA LYS A 212 -2.21 -13.41 -23.09
C LYS A 212 -3.47 -13.85 -22.35
N ASP A 213 -3.50 -15.09 -21.88
CA ASP A 213 -4.66 -15.64 -21.20
C ASP A 213 -4.86 -14.96 -19.84
N THR A 214 -3.77 -14.70 -19.13
CA THR A 214 -3.77 -13.94 -17.87
C THR A 214 -4.18 -12.49 -18.07
N MET A 215 -3.64 -11.79 -19.06
CA MET A 215 -3.99 -10.39 -19.34
C MET A 215 -5.43 -10.23 -19.82
N GLN A 216 -5.98 -11.24 -20.49
CA GLN A 216 -7.37 -11.22 -20.96
C GLN A 216 -8.39 -11.15 -19.81
N ILE A 217 -8.07 -11.62 -18.60
CA ILE A 217 -9.00 -11.53 -17.46
C ILE A 217 -9.39 -10.09 -17.12
N PHE A 218 -8.54 -9.10 -17.47
CA PHE A 218 -8.83 -7.68 -17.25
C PHE A 218 -9.84 -7.10 -18.25
N SER A 219 -10.18 -7.83 -19.31
CA SER A 219 -11.10 -7.40 -20.37
C SER A 219 -12.28 -8.35 -20.58
N GLY A 220 -12.24 -9.58 -20.07
CA GLY A 220 -13.28 -10.59 -20.26
C GLY A 220 -13.08 -11.85 -19.40
N PRO A 221 -14.11 -12.71 -19.23
CA PRO A 221 -14.00 -13.96 -18.46
C PRO A 221 -13.60 -15.17 -19.31
N GLU A 222 -13.33 -15.02 -20.62
CA GLU A 222 -13.19 -16.18 -21.52
C GLU A 222 -12.01 -17.09 -21.15
N SER A 223 -10.90 -16.52 -20.68
CA SER A 223 -9.74 -17.29 -20.20
C SER A 223 -10.02 -18.14 -18.97
N LEU A 224 -11.08 -17.81 -18.22
CA LEU A 224 -11.54 -18.58 -17.07
C LEU A 224 -12.47 -19.74 -17.47
N GLY A 225 -12.89 -19.81 -18.74
CA GLY A 225 -13.81 -20.83 -19.24
C GLY A 225 -15.26 -20.68 -18.76
N VAL A 226 -15.65 -19.47 -18.36
CA VAL A 226 -17.01 -19.13 -17.90
C VAL A 226 -17.57 -17.95 -18.69
N THR A 227 -18.89 -17.82 -18.70
CA THR A 227 -19.60 -16.71 -19.36
C THR A 227 -19.88 -15.56 -18.39
N GLU A 228 -20.11 -14.35 -18.94
CA GLU A 228 -20.45 -13.17 -18.12
C GLU A 228 -21.69 -13.40 -17.25
N ASP A 229 -22.68 -14.14 -17.76
CA ASP A 229 -23.93 -14.46 -17.05
C ASP A 229 -23.72 -15.44 -15.89
N GLU A 230 -22.75 -16.35 -15.97
CA GLU A 230 -22.46 -17.33 -14.90
C GLU A 230 -21.82 -16.68 -13.68
N ILE A 231 -20.98 -15.65 -13.89
CA ILE A 231 -20.29 -14.93 -12.82
C ILE A 231 -20.90 -13.55 -12.52
N LEU A 232 -21.93 -13.14 -13.27
CA LEU A 232 -22.58 -11.83 -13.18
C LEU A 232 -21.57 -10.68 -13.30
N CYS A 233 -20.60 -10.81 -14.20
CA CYS A 233 -19.52 -9.84 -14.41
C CYS A 233 -18.92 -9.96 -15.81
N LYS A 234 -18.60 -8.82 -16.42
CA LYS A 234 -18.02 -8.75 -17.77
C LYS A 234 -16.50 -8.89 -17.80
N THR A 235 -15.84 -8.92 -16.64
CA THR A 235 -14.39 -9.06 -16.49
C THR A 235 -14.06 -10.30 -15.67
N GLY A 236 -12.88 -10.88 -15.86
CA GLY A 236 -12.36 -12.01 -15.07
C GLY A 236 -11.60 -11.62 -13.78
N THR A 237 -11.68 -10.38 -13.29
CA THR A 237 -10.82 -9.88 -12.19
C THR A 237 -11.35 -10.11 -10.77
N PHE A 238 -12.38 -10.94 -10.58
CA PHE A 238 -12.87 -11.22 -9.23
C PHE A 238 -11.77 -11.78 -8.32
N GLY A 239 -11.59 -11.17 -7.15
CA GLY A 239 -10.57 -11.57 -6.18
C GLY A 239 -9.15 -11.11 -6.51
N VAL A 240 -8.92 -10.45 -7.66
CA VAL A 240 -7.64 -9.81 -7.96
C VAL A 240 -7.51 -8.56 -7.08
N PRO A 241 -6.40 -8.39 -6.33
CA PRO A 241 -6.17 -7.20 -5.50
C PRO A 241 -6.37 -5.91 -6.31
N GLU A 242 -7.08 -4.95 -5.72
CA GLU A 242 -7.56 -3.69 -6.32
C GLU A 242 -8.54 -3.83 -7.49
N PHE A 243 -8.21 -4.64 -8.50
CA PHE A 243 -8.98 -4.79 -9.74
C PHE A 243 -10.29 -5.57 -9.60
N GLY A 244 -10.51 -6.25 -8.48
CA GLY A 244 -11.74 -7.00 -8.21
C GLY A 244 -12.91 -6.16 -7.66
N THR A 245 -12.67 -4.89 -7.28
CA THR A 245 -13.72 -4.04 -6.71
C THR A 245 -14.79 -3.68 -7.75
N GLY A 246 -16.01 -3.40 -7.31
CA GLY A 246 -17.09 -3.00 -8.23
C GLY A 246 -16.77 -1.73 -9.02
N PHE A 247 -16.08 -0.77 -8.40
CA PHE A 247 -15.65 0.47 -9.03
C PHE A 247 -14.61 0.21 -10.12
N VAL A 248 -13.55 -0.53 -9.81
CA VAL A 248 -12.46 -0.78 -10.78
C VAL A 248 -12.91 -1.70 -11.91
N ARG A 249 -13.78 -2.68 -11.64
CA ARG A 249 -14.38 -3.51 -12.70
C ARG A 249 -15.17 -2.68 -13.70
N GLN A 250 -15.92 -1.68 -13.26
CA GLN A 250 -16.61 -0.76 -14.18
C GLN A 250 -15.60 0.03 -15.05
N MET A 251 -14.49 0.49 -14.47
CA MET A 251 -13.43 1.15 -15.25
C MET A 251 -12.80 0.21 -16.28
N LEU A 252 -12.56 -1.05 -15.93
CA LEU A 252 -12.04 -2.07 -16.84
C LEU A 252 -12.99 -2.34 -18.00
N GLU A 253 -14.30 -2.41 -17.75
CA GLU A 253 -15.32 -2.57 -18.80
C GLU A 253 -15.25 -1.45 -19.85
N ASP A 254 -14.99 -0.22 -19.41
CA ASP A 254 -14.94 0.96 -20.26
C ASP A 254 -13.60 1.13 -20.98
N THR A 255 -12.50 0.67 -20.38
CA THR A 255 -11.12 0.91 -20.87
C THR A 255 -10.49 -0.28 -21.58
N LYS A 256 -10.85 -1.51 -21.21
CA LYS A 256 -10.37 -2.78 -21.79
C LYS A 256 -8.84 -2.82 -22.00
N PRO A 257 -8.05 -2.70 -20.92
CA PRO A 257 -6.60 -2.70 -21.00
C PRO A 257 -6.08 -4.04 -21.56
N THR A 258 -5.05 -3.95 -22.39
CA THR A 258 -4.38 -5.10 -23.04
C THR A 258 -2.89 -5.16 -22.75
N THR A 259 -2.33 -4.12 -22.17
CA THR A 259 -0.89 -3.98 -21.86
C THR A 259 -0.65 -3.75 -20.37
N PHE A 260 0.58 -4.00 -19.92
CA PHE A 260 0.96 -3.77 -18.53
C PHE A 260 0.93 -2.28 -18.20
N SER A 261 1.43 -1.42 -19.09
CA SER A 261 1.39 0.04 -18.87
C SER A 261 -0.04 0.60 -18.75
N GLU A 262 -1.00 0.07 -19.52
CA GLU A 262 -2.42 0.43 -19.37
C GLU A 262 -2.98 0.01 -18.00
N LEU A 263 -2.60 -1.17 -17.47
CA LEU A 263 -2.99 -1.58 -16.12
C LEU A 263 -2.40 -0.67 -15.05
N VAL A 264 -1.13 -0.25 -15.19
CA VAL A 264 -0.50 0.73 -14.29
C VAL A 264 -1.27 2.06 -14.32
N GLN A 265 -1.66 2.52 -15.52
CA GLN A 265 -2.45 3.75 -15.66
C GLN A 265 -3.81 3.64 -14.98
N ILE A 266 -4.52 2.52 -15.13
CA ILE A 266 -5.81 2.28 -14.48
C ILE A 266 -5.66 2.15 -12.97
N SER A 267 -4.59 1.50 -12.50
CA SER A 267 -4.27 1.45 -11.07
C SER A 267 -4.12 2.87 -10.51
N GLY A 268 -3.38 3.75 -11.18
CA GLY A 268 -3.27 5.16 -10.77
C GLY A 268 -4.61 5.91 -10.75
N LEU A 269 -5.44 5.73 -11.79
CA LEU A 269 -6.73 6.43 -11.91
C LEU A 269 -7.83 5.89 -10.97
N SER A 270 -7.68 4.66 -10.48
CA SER A 270 -8.67 4.04 -9.60
C SER A 270 -8.45 4.31 -8.11
N HIS A 271 -7.33 4.93 -7.74
CA HIS A 271 -6.94 5.19 -6.35
C HIS A 271 -6.87 6.68 -6.05
N GLY A 272 -7.99 7.24 -5.60
CA GLY A 272 -8.11 8.65 -5.25
C GLY A 272 -9.57 9.09 -5.26
N THR A 273 -9.90 10.15 -4.54
CA THR A 273 -11.18 10.86 -4.70
C THR A 273 -10.86 12.16 -5.42
N ASP A 274 -11.49 12.37 -6.57
CA ASP A 274 -11.28 13.49 -7.51
C ASP A 274 -9.80 13.67 -7.96
#